data_AF-A0A1I0VUH0-F1
#
_entry.id   AF-A0A1I0VUH0-F1
#
_cell.length_a   1.000
_cell.length_b   1.000
_cell.length_c   1.000
_cell.angle_alpha   90.00
_cell.angle_beta   90.00
_cell.angle_gamma   90.00
#
_symmetry.space_group_name_H-M   'P 1'
#
loop_
_entity.id
_entity.type
_entity.pdbx_description
1 polymer ?
#
loop_
_entity_poly.entity_id
_entity_poly.type
_entity_poly.pdbx_seq_one_letter_code
_entity_poly.pdbx_strand_id
1 'polypeptide(L)'
;MKNFQAIISVIIFSICYYSCAPKKIEKNYNIEGNWSTLTLSDSLYTEYFFSEDTLETFNLDWEFLPRAIYEVEKDSVTLKSTVENSVAIKYKISFPDSNKLVLENLNTKLILTKIPDNQYTIDDLIRNGFFKYDYDDPVFDSLKADFIVNVFRIREIRYLIDNEMLNKDTLITLWNSQLLTDSTNQEYYKNLIKEIK
;
A
#
# COMPACT_ATOMS: atom_id res chain seq x y z
N MET A 1 17.90 27.90 59.61
CA MET A 1 18.46 26.76 58.85
C MET A 1 17.42 25.84 58.21
N LYS A 2 16.20 25.67 58.77
CA LYS A 2 15.16 24.77 58.20
C LYS A 2 14.67 25.13 56.78
N ASN A 3 14.66 26.42 56.44
CA ASN A 3 14.16 26.89 55.13
C ASN A 3 15.10 26.57 53.96
N PHE A 4 16.40 26.34 54.22
CA PHE A 4 17.38 26.09 53.17
C PHE A 4 17.32 24.64 52.66
N GLN A 5 17.05 23.68 53.55
CA GLN A 5 16.84 22.28 53.17
C GLN A 5 15.58 22.08 52.32
N ALA A 6 14.50 22.81 52.62
CA ALA A 6 13.26 22.74 51.83
C ALA A 6 13.48 23.20 50.38
N ILE A 7 14.25 24.27 50.18
CA ILE A 7 14.56 24.81 48.84
C ILE A 7 15.40 23.82 48.03
N ILE A 8 16.43 23.23 48.65
CA ILE A 8 17.29 22.24 47.97
C ILE A 8 16.47 21.00 47.58
N SER A 9 15.58 20.51 48.46
CA SER A 9 14.72 19.36 48.17
C SER A 9 13.76 19.61 47.00
N VAL A 10 13.18 20.81 46.90
CA VAL A 10 12.29 21.17 45.77
C VAL A 10 13.07 21.22 44.47
N ILE A 11 14.26 21.81 44.45
CA ILE A 11 15.11 21.90 43.26
C ILE A 11 15.50 20.50 42.75
N ILE A 12 15.92 19.60 43.64
CA ILE A 12 16.28 18.22 43.28
C ILE A 12 15.07 17.46 42.73
N PHE A 13 13.89 17.62 43.34
CA PHE A 13 12.67 16.96 42.87
C PHE A 13 12.24 17.46 41.48
N SER A 14 12.35 18.76 41.23
CA SER A 14 12.08 19.34 39.91
C SER A 14 13.06 18.85 38.85
N ILE A 15 14.37 18.79 39.14
CA ILE A 15 15.38 18.33 38.18
C ILE A 15 15.20 16.84 37.84
N CYS A 16 14.88 16.01 38.85
CA CYS A 16 14.59 14.59 38.64
C CYS A 16 13.30 14.38 37.83
N TYR A 17 12.26 15.19 38.05
CA TYR A 17 11.00 15.10 37.30
C TYR A 17 11.17 15.46 35.82
N TYR A 18 11.97 16.48 35.50
CA TYR A 18 12.26 16.85 34.10
C TYR A 18 13.26 15.91 33.41
N SER A 19 14.13 15.24 34.16
CA SER A 19 15.09 14.27 33.59
C SER A 19 14.50 12.87 33.38
N CYS A 20 13.35 12.58 34.00
CA CYS A 20 12.61 11.33 33.84
C CYS A 20 11.43 11.43 32.86
N ALA A 21 11.30 12.55 32.12
CA ALA A 21 10.44 12.56 30.96
C ALA A 21 11.00 11.52 29.98
N PRO A 22 10.26 10.43 29.67
CA PRO A 22 10.74 9.45 28.72
C PRO A 22 11.08 10.21 27.45
N LYS A 23 12.35 10.19 27.03
CA LYS A 23 12.76 10.67 25.71
C LYS A 23 11.80 10.00 24.75
N LYS A 24 10.90 10.80 24.16
CA LYS A 24 9.99 10.32 23.12
C LYS A 24 10.93 9.92 21.99
N ILE A 25 11.23 8.63 21.88
CA ILE A 25 12.09 8.11 20.83
C ILE A 25 11.37 8.48 19.55
N GLU A 26 11.93 9.46 18.81
CA GLU A 26 11.41 9.85 17.52
C GLU A 26 11.61 8.66 16.59
N LYS A 27 10.54 7.91 16.37
CA LYS A 27 10.52 6.86 15.36
C LYS A 27 10.45 7.56 14.02
N ASN A 28 11.51 7.44 13.23
CA ASN A 28 11.46 7.74 11.82
C ASN A 28 10.96 6.49 11.11
N TYR A 29 9.76 6.56 10.54
CA TYR A 29 9.21 5.47 9.75
C TYR A 29 9.69 5.61 8.30
N ASN A 30 10.30 4.57 7.77
CA ASN A 30 10.50 4.45 6.33
C ASN A 30 9.29 3.70 5.74
N ILE A 31 8.45 4.41 4.99
CA ILE A 31 7.29 3.84 4.30
C ILE A 31 7.56 3.56 2.81
N GLU A 32 8.77 3.87 2.32
CA GLU A 32 9.13 3.68 0.91
C GLU A 32 8.97 2.23 0.45
N GLY A 33 8.59 2.08 -0.81
CA GLY A 33 8.42 0.82 -1.49
C GLY A 33 7.01 0.59 -2.00
N ASN A 34 6.77 -0.66 -2.42
CA ASN A 34 5.54 -1.10 -3.03
C ASN A 34 4.62 -1.76 -1.99
N TRP A 35 3.36 -1.38 -2.01
CA TRP A 35 2.35 -1.87 -1.08
C TRP A 35 1.05 -2.21 -1.81
N SER A 36 0.20 -3.04 -1.22
CA SER A 36 -1.10 -3.40 -1.79
C SER A 36 -2.19 -3.52 -0.75
N THR A 37 -3.44 -3.30 -1.16
CA THR A 37 -4.63 -3.51 -0.33
C THR A 37 -5.77 -4.08 -1.16
N LEU A 38 -6.75 -4.68 -0.49
CA LEU A 38 -8.12 -4.82 -0.98
C LEU A 38 -8.99 -3.83 -0.22
N THR A 39 -9.67 -2.91 -0.90
CA THR A 39 -10.67 -2.06 -0.25
C THR A 39 -11.86 -2.92 0.18
N LEU A 40 -12.25 -2.79 1.45
CA LEU A 40 -13.28 -3.64 2.07
C LEU A 40 -14.69 -3.45 1.48
N SER A 41 -14.98 -2.32 0.85
CA SER A 41 -16.30 -2.03 0.25
C SER A 41 -16.51 -2.72 -1.09
N ASP A 42 -15.46 -2.74 -1.93
CA ASP A 42 -15.60 -3.07 -3.36
C ASP A 42 -14.67 -4.21 -3.81
N SER A 43 -13.87 -4.78 -2.88
CA SER A 43 -12.87 -5.81 -3.18
C SER A 43 -11.88 -5.37 -4.28
N LEU A 44 -11.66 -4.07 -4.45
CA LEU A 44 -10.79 -3.56 -5.50
C LEU A 44 -9.34 -3.67 -5.05
N TYR A 45 -8.56 -4.48 -5.79
CA TYR A 45 -7.12 -4.56 -5.60
C TYR A 45 -6.45 -3.25 -6.03
N THR A 46 -5.67 -2.67 -5.12
CA THR A 46 -4.96 -1.41 -5.34
C THR A 46 -3.50 -1.55 -4.92
N GLU A 47 -2.57 -1.18 -5.80
CA GLU A 47 -1.14 -1.04 -5.49
C GLU A 47 -0.79 0.43 -5.20
N TYR A 48 0.08 0.65 -4.22
CA TYR A 48 0.60 1.94 -3.81
C TYR A 48 2.12 1.92 -3.92
N PHE A 49 2.69 2.92 -4.58
CA PHE A 49 4.13 3.08 -4.71
C PHE A 49 4.57 4.37 -4.03
N PHE A 50 5.27 4.24 -2.90
CA PHE A 50 5.87 5.35 -2.16
C PHE A 50 7.34 5.48 -2.55
N SER A 51 7.72 6.61 -3.14
CA SER A 51 9.09 6.88 -3.53
C SER A 51 9.42 8.36 -3.33
N GLU A 52 10.53 8.62 -2.63
CA GLU A 52 10.99 9.97 -2.29
C GLU A 52 9.90 10.74 -1.54
N ASP A 53 9.20 11.68 -2.19
CA ASP A 53 8.10 12.46 -1.64
C ASP A 53 6.77 12.22 -2.37
N THR A 54 6.70 11.22 -3.24
CA THR A 54 5.52 10.98 -4.07
C THR A 54 4.89 9.61 -3.89
N LEU A 55 3.58 9.59 -4.03
CA LEU A 55 2.72 8.43 -3.95
C LEU A 55 2.00 8.26 -5.28
N GLU A 56 2.21 7.12 -5.91
CA GLU A 56 1.45 6.67 -7.06
C GLU A 56 0.49 5.55 -6.63
N THR A 57 -0.69 5.51 -7.22
CA THR A 57 -1.73 4.54 -6.86
C THR A 57 -2.35 3.96 -8.12
N PHE A 58 -2.43 2.64 -8.17
CA PHE A 58 -2.87 1.88 -9.33
C PHE A 58 -4.00 0.94 -8.93
N ASN A 59 -5.12 0.96 -9.66
CA ASN A 59 -6.25 0.05 -9.46
C ASN A 59 -6.63 -0.64 -10.78
N LEU A 60 -7.41 -1.73 -10.66
CA LEU A 60 -7.77 -2.62 -11.77
C LEU A 60 -8.75 -1.97 -12.77
N ASP A 61 -9.51 -0.98 -12.32
CA ASP A 61 -10.52 -0.26 -13.11
C ASP A 61 -9.93 0.86 -13.97
N TRP A 62 -8.59 1.02 -13.97
CA TRP A 62 -7.88 2.06 -14.74
C TRP A 62 -8.31 3.48 -14.40
N GLU A 63 -8.98 3.68 -13.27
CA GLU A 63 -9.19 5.01 -12.72
C GLU A 63 -7.83 5.46 -12.18
N PHE A 64 -7.11 6.21 -13.01
CA PHE A 64 -5.87 6.86 -12.59
C PHE A 64 -6.18 7.78 -11.42
N LEU A 65 -5.90 7.28 -10.22
CA LEU A 65 -5.95 8.09 -9.03
C LEU A 65 -4.85 9.15 -9.17
N PRO A 66 -5.18 10.44 -8.99
CA PRO A 66 -4.20 11.49 -9.18
C PRO A 66 -3.00 11.26 -8.28
N ARG A 67 -1.79 11.49 -8.82
CA ARG A 67 -0.55 11.45 -8.05
C ARG A 67 -0.72 12.25 -6.76
N ALA A 68 -0.14 11.76 -5.67
CA ALA A 68 -0.10 12.49 -4.42
C ALA A 68 1.35 12.78 -4.03
N ILE A 69 1.54 13.87 -3.32
CA ILE A 69 2.76 14.16 -2.56
C ILE A 69 2.50 13.69 -1.13
N TYR A 70 3.50 13.07 -0.50
CA TYR A 70 3.41 12.63 0.87
C TYR A 70 4.54 13.21 1.73
N GLU A 71 4.22 13.47 2.99
CA GLU A 71 5.20 13.90 3.99
C GLU A 71 5.03 13.07 5.26
N VAL A 72 6.11 12.43 5.72
CA VAL A 72 6.13 11.66 6.96
C VAL A 72 6.68 12.53 8.08
N GLU A 73 5.85 12.78 9.08
CA GLU A 73 6.25 13.47 10.31
C GLU A 73 5.93 12.59 11.51
N LYS A 74 6.98 12.07 12.16
CA LYS A 74 6.89 11.20 13.34
C LYS A 74 5.97 10.00 13.06
N ASP A 75 4.85 9.86 13.77
CA ASP A 75 3.87 8.79 13.62
C ASP A 75 2.71 9.15 12.69
N SER A 76 2.93 10.07 11.76
CA SER A 76 1.91 10.52 10.82
C SER A 76 2.43 10.68 9.40
N VAL A 77 1.57 10.40 8.42
CA VAL A 77 1.79 10.73 7.01
C VAL A 77 0.70 11.68 6.57
N THR A 78 1.08 12.75 5.88
CA THR A 78 0.15 13.67 5.22
C THR A 78 0.20 13.39 3.73
N LEU A 79 -0.94 13.07 3.13
CA LEU A 79 -1.10 12.86 1.69
C LEU A 79 -1.81 14.05 1.08
N LYS A 80 -1.26 14.63 0.02
CA LYS A 80 -1.88 15.74 -0.73
C LYS A 80 -1.91 15.40 -2.21
N SER A 81 -3.11 15.30 -2.79
CA SER A 81 -3.26 15.08 -4.22
C SER A 81 -2.69 16.26 -5.02
N THR A 82 -2.16 15.99 -6.21
CA THR A 82 -1.69 17.03 -7.14
C THR A 82 -2.82 17.79 -7.82
N VAL A 83 -4.08 17.37 -7.65
CA VAL A 83 -5.25 18.09 -8.15
C VAL A 83 -5.45 19.39 -7.39
N GLU A 84 -5.75 20.45 -8.14
CA GLU A 84 -6.00 21.78 -7.58
C GLU A 84 -7.16 21.75 -6.57
N ASN A 85 -7.00 22.48 -5.45
CA ASN A 85 -7.97 22.53 -4.34
C ASN A 85 -8.22 21.21 -3.61
N SER A 86 -7.39 20.17 -3.81
CA SER A 86 -7.48 18.96 -3.01
C SER A 86 -7.10 19.23 -1.54
N VAL A 87 -7.86 18.63 -0.62
CA VAL A 87 -7.59 18.72 0.81
C VAL A 87 -6.55 17.68 1.17
N ALA A 88 -5.50 18.10 1.89
CA ALA A 88 -4.51 17.17 2.41
C ALA A 88 -5.14 16.26 3.49
N ILE A 89 -4.92 14.96 3.38
CA ILE A 89 -5.43 13.96 4.32
C ILE A 89 -4.28 13.50 5.20
N LYS A 90 -4.45 13.63 6.52
CA LYS A 90 -3.45 13.17 7.49
C LYS A 90 -3.88 11.83 8.09
N TYR A 91 -2.95 10.88 8.11
CA TYR A 91 -3.10 9.56 8.70
C TYR A 91 -2.10 9.38 9.84
N LYS A 92 -2.49 8.63 10.86
CA LYS A 92 -1.58 8.02 11.81
C LYS A 92 -0.97 6.76 11.19
N ILE A 93 0.33 6.59 11.34
CA ILE A 93 1.09 5.45 10.84
C ILE A 93 1.29 4.43 11.96
N SER A 94 1.13 3.15 11.63
CA SER A 94 1.66 2.06 12.45
C SER A 94 2.14 0.89 11.60
N PHE A 95 3.13 0.17 12.11
CA PHE A 95 3.64 -1.07 11.53
C PHE A 95 3.40 -2.21 12.51
N PRO A 96 2.29 -2.97 12.37
CA PRO A 96 2.06 -4.15 13.19
C PRO A 96 3.18 -5.19 13.06
N ASP A 97 3.76 -5.30 11.87
CA ASP A 97 4.91 -6.13 11.54
C ASP A 97 5.70 -5.51 10.36
N SER A 98 6.76 -6.18 9.89
CA SER A 98 7.63 -5.67 8.82
C SER A 98 6.95 -5.61 7.44
N ASN A 99 5.85 -6.33 7.25
CA ASN A 99 5.14 -6.48 5.99
C ASN A 99 3.79 -5.78 6.00
N LYS A 100 3.38 -5.16 7.11
CA LYS A 100 2.10 -4.47 7.23
C LYS A 100 2.29 -3.01 7.63
N LEU A 101 1.72 -2.12 6.84
CA LEU A 101 1.60 -0.70 7.09
C LEU A 101 0.12 -0.36 7.30
N VAL A 102 -0.22 0.27 8.40
CA VAL A 102 -1.58 0.72 8.69
C VAL A 102 -1.60 2.24 8.71
N LEU A 103 -2.46 2.82 7.86
CA LEU A 103 -2.75 4.24 7.80
C LEU A 103 -4.17 4.48 8.31
N GLU A 104 -4.31 5.22 9.40
CA GLU A 104 -5.61 5.39 10.06
C GLU A 104 -5.89 6.86 10.39
N ASN A 105 -7.09 7.32 10.05
CA ASN A 105 -7.65 8.59 10.51
C ASN A 105 -9.09 8.37 11.02
N LEU A 106 -9.81 9.44 11.34
CA LEU A 106 -11.17 9.33 11.90
C LEU A 106 -12.18 8.70 10.95
N ASN A 107 -11.93 8.75 9.64
CA ASN A 107 -12.90 8.36 8.60
C ASN A 107 -12.51 7.04 7.91
N THR A 108 -11.24 6.69 7.92
CA THR A 108 -10.68 5.66 7.05
C THR A 108 -9.53 4.94 7.73
N LYS A 109 -9.45 3.63 7.48
CA LYS A 109 -8.35 2.77 7.86
C LYS A 109 -7.91 1.95 6.66
N LEU A 110 -6.66 2.13 6.25
CA LEU A 110 -6.02 1.40 5.17
C LEU A 110 -5.02 0.42 5.79
N ILE A 111 -5.12 -0.85 5.40
CA ILE A 111 -4.19 -1.89 5.80
C ILE A 111 -3.44 -2.31 4.55
N LEU A 112 -2.20 -1.86 4.45
CA LEU A 112 -1.33 -2.06 3.31
C LEU A 112 -0.37 -3.21 3.59
N THR A 113 -0.28 -4.16 2.65
CA THR A 113 0.66 -5.28 2.69
C THR A 113 1.83 -5.02 1.76
N LYS A 114 3.05 -5.18 2.26
CA LYS A 114 4.28 -4.95 1.52
C LYS A 114 4.40 -5.93 0.36
N ILE A 115 4.66 -5.40 -0.83
CA ILE A 115 5.05 -6.19 -1.99
C ILE A 115 6.57 -6.37 -1.92
N PRO A 116 7.10 -7.60 -1.90
CA PRO A 116 8.54 -7.84 -1.90
C PRO A 116 9.24 -7.28 -3.15
N ASP A 117 10.43 -6.69 -2.98
CA ASP A 117 11.20 -6.02 -4.05
C ASP A 117 11.60 -6.95 -5.22
N ASN A 118 11.56 -8.27 -5.02
CA ASN A 118 11.86 -9.26 -6.05
C ASN A 118 10.63 -9.65 -6.90
N GLN A 119 9.49 -9.01 -6.67
CA GLN A 119 8.27 -9.22 -7.45
C GLN A 119 8.03 -8.01 -8.34
N TYR A 120 7.73 -8.26 -9.61
CA TYR A 120 7.30 -7.21 -10.53
C TYR A 120 6.07 -6.49 -9.99
N THR A 121 6.13 -5.16 -9.91
CA THR A 121 5.01 -4.29 -9.57
C THR A 121 4.42 -3.67 -10.83
N ILE A 122 3.30 -2.97 -10.68
CA ILE A 122 2.71 -2.25 -11.82
C ILE A 122 3.61 -1.10 -12.26
N ASP A 123 4.26 -0.41 -11.34
CA ASP A 123 5.30 0.59 -11.63
C ASP A 123 6.44 -0.03 -12.47
N ASP A 124 6.91 -1.23 -12.15
CA ASP A 124 7.93 -1.91 -12.94
C ASP A 124 7.48 -2.14 -14.38
N LEU A 125 6.24 -2.56 -14.58
CA LEU A 125 5.72 -2.82 -15.92
C LEU A 125 5.55 -1.50 -16.71
N ILE A 126 5.15 -0.41 -16.05
CA ILE A 126 5.10 0.93 -16.65
C ILE A 126 6.50 1.38 -17.08
N ARG A 127 7.49 1.30 -16.18
CA ARG A 127 8.88 1.72 -16.47
C ARG A 127 9.55 0.91 -17.57
N ASN A 128 9.17 -0.37 -17.71
CA ASN A 128 9.68 -1.23 -18.78
C ASN A 128 8.98 -1.01 -20.13
N GLY A 129 8.13 0.02 -20.26
CA GLY A 129 7.53 0.42 -21.52
C GLY A 129 6.42 -0.52 -22.00
N PHE A 130 5.89 -1.38 -21.12
CA PHE A 130 4.63 -2.08 -21.38
C PHE A 130 3.46 -1.10 -21.46
N PHE A 131 3.63 0.10 -20.87
CA PHE A 131 2.72 1.23 -20.88
C PHE A 131 3.48 2.48 -21.35
N LYS A 132 2.84 3.35 -22.13
CA LYS A 132 3.28 4.74 -22.26
C LYS A 132 2.37 5.60 -21.40
N TYR A 133 2.94 6.59 -20.72
CA TYR A 133 2.20 7.66 -20.01
C TYR A 133 1.40 8.59 -20.95
N ASP A 134 1.39 8.33 -22.26
CA ASP A 134 0.75 9.20 -23.24
C ASP A 134 -0.74 8.88 -23.34
N TYR A 135 -1.55 9.72 -22.69
CA TYR A 135 -3.01 9.67 -22.57
C TYR A 135 -3.77 9.79 -23.91
N ASP A 136 -3.07 10.10 -25.01
CA ASP A 136 -3.65 10.34 -26.32
C ASP A 136 -3.29 9.28 -27.37
N ASP A 137 -2.69 8.14 -26.98
CA ASP A 137 -2.35 7.07 -27.93
C ASP A 137 -3.60 6.21 -28.23
N PRO A 138 -4.22 6.31 -29.44
CA PRO A 138 -5.40 5.52 -29.79
C PRO A 138 -5.09 4.02 -29.95
N VAL A 139 -3.82 3.62 -29.81
CA VAL A 139 -3.37 2.22 -29.86
C VAL A 139 -3.34 1.62 -28.44
N PHE A 140 -4.45 1.73 -27.73
CA PHE A 140 -4.79 0.78 -26.69
C PHE A 140 -5.21 -0.53 -27.36
N ASP A 141 -4.22 -1.26 -27.86
CA ASP A 141 -4.42 -2.57 -28.47
C ASP A 141 -5.08 -3.48 -27.42
N SER A 142 -6.21 -4.11 -27.75
CA SER A 142 -7.02 -4.88 -26.78
C SER A 142 -6.19 -5.96 -26.06
N LEU A 143 -5.17 -6.49 -26.75
CA LEU A 143 -4.20 -7.43 -26.21
C LEU A 143 -3.36 -6.87 -25.04
N LYS A 144 -3.02 -5.58 -25.07
CA LYS A 144 -2.34 -4.93 -23.94
C LYS A 144 -3.29 -4.75 -22.76
N ALA A 145 -4.52 -4.30 -23.01
CA ALA A 145 -5.53 -4.16 -21.97
C ALA A 145 -5.82 -5.51 -21.27
N ASP A 146 -5.97 -6.59 -22.05
CA ASP A 146 -6.17 -7.94 -21.54
C ASP A 146 -4.95 -8.43 -20.74
N PHE A 147 -3.73 -8.23 -21.25
CA PHE A 147 -2.50 -8.56 -20.53
C PHE A 147 -2.43 -7.86 -19.17
N ILE A 148 -2.83 -6.60 -19.10
CA ILE A 148 -2.75 -5.78 -17.90
C ILE A 148 -3.80 -6.21 -16.88
N VAL A 149 -5.06 -6.36 -17.28
CA VAL A 149 -6.13 -6.91 -16.44
C VAL A 149 -5.73 -8.27 -15.89
N ASN A 150 -5.07 -9.08 -16.70
CA ASN A 150 -4.57 -10.39 -16.30
C ASN A 150 -3.47 -10.29 -15.25
N VAL A 151 -2.46 -9.44 -15.43
CA VAL A 151 -1.43 -9.19 -14.41
C VAL A 151 -2.08 -8.74 -13.10
N PHE A 152 -2.98 -7.75 -13.14
CA PHE A 152 -3.69 -7.27 -11.95
C PHE A 152 -4.45 -8.40 -11.23
N ARG A 153 -5.17 -9.23 -11.98
CA ARG A 153 -5.89 -10.40 -11.42
C ARG A 153 -4.95 -11.39 -10.76
N ILE A 154 -3.80 -11.69 -11.36
CA ILE A 154 -2.80 -12.59 -10.75
C ILE A 154 -2.33 -12.03 -9.40
N ARG A 155 -2.10 -10.71 -9.34
CA ARG A 155 -1.61 -10.02 -8.14
C ARG A 155 -2.66 -9.97 -7.03
N GLU A 156 -3.89 -9.61 -7.37
CA GLU A 156 -5.05 -9.70 -6.49
C GLU A 156 -5.16 -11.11 -5.89
N ILE A 157 -5.06 -12.13 -6.74
CA ILE A 157 -5.18 -13.53 -6.34
C ILE A 157 -4.05 -13.95 -5.40
N ARG A 158 -2.80 -13.57 -5.70
CA ARG A 158 -1.66 -13.82 -4.81
C ARG A 158 -1.84 -13.13 -3.47
N TYR A 159 -2.28 -11.87 -3.47
CA TYR A 159 -2.61 -11.14 -2.24
C TYR A 159 -3.64 -11.89 -1.40
N LEU A 160 -4.71 -12.38 -2.03
CA LEU A 160 -5.76 -13.12 -1.36
C LEU A 160 -5.25 -14.43 -0.73
N ILE A 161 -4.33 -15.14 -1.41
CA ILE A 161 -3.68 -16.33 -0.85
C ILE A 161 -2.76 -15.97 0.32
N ASP A 162 -1.87 -15.00 0.14
CA ASP A 162 -0.85 -14.61 1.12
C ASP A 162 -1.49 -14.07 2.41
N ASN A 163 -2.71 -13.54 2.32
CA ASN A 163 -3.49 -13.07 3.47
C ASN A 163 -4.53 -14.09 3.96
N GLU A 164 -4.45 -15.35 3.52
CA GLU A 164 -5.35 -16.45 3.92
C GLU A 164 -6.84 -16.18 3.63
N MET A 165 -7.13 -15.23 2.74
CA MET A 165 -8.49 -14.86 2.34
C MET A 165 -9.05 -15.79 1.26
N LEU A 166 -8.17 -16.48 0.52
CA LEU A 166 -8.52 -17.46 -0.49
C LEU A 166 -7.60 -18.68 -0.33
N ASN A 167 -8.17 -19.87 -0.21
CA ASN A 167 -7.37 -21.09 -0.22
C ASN A 167 -6.97 -21.44 -1.69
N LYS A 168 -5.80 -22.05 -1.84
CA LYS A 168 -5.23 -22.44 -3.15
C LYS A 168 -6.17 -23.37 -3.95
N ASP A 169 -6.94 -24.23 -3.27
CA ASP A 169 -7.85 -25.19 -3.91
C ASP A 169 -9.12 -24.52 -4.48
N THR A 170 -9.65 -23.52 -3.79
CA THR A 170 -10.78 -22.69 -4.20
C THR A 170 -10.41 -21.89 -5.43
N LEU A 171 -9.17 -21.40 -5.50
CA LEU A 171 -8.66 -20.69 -6.67
C LEU A 171 -8.49 -21.61 -7.88
N ILE A 172 -7.89 -22.78 -7.69
CA ILE A 172 -7.79 -23.80 -8.75
C ILE A 172 -9.20 -24.16 -9.24
N THR A 173 -10.17 -24.27 -8.33
CA THR A 173 -11.57 -24.53 -8.67
C THR A 173 -12.19 -23.38 -9.48
N LEU A 174 -11.94 -22.12 -9.09
CA LEU A 174 -12.41 -20.93 -9.80
C LEU A 174 -11.80 -20.84 -11.21
N TRP A 175 -10.49 -21.04 -11.36
CA TRP A 175 -9.86 -21.02 -12.68
C TRP A 175 -10.28 -22.21 -13.55
N ASN A 176 -10.47 -23.39 -12.95
CA ASN A 176 -11.04 -24.53 -13.67
C ASN A 176 -12.47 -24.24 -14.13
N SER A 177 -13.28 -23.49 -13.37
CA SER A 177 -14.61 -23.09 -13.83
C SER A 177 -14.54 -22.06 -14.96
N GLN A 178 -13.59 -21.11 -14.91
CA GLN A 178 -13.36 -20.16 -16.01
C GLN A 178 -12.86 -20.84 -17.30
N LEU A 179 -12.09 -21.93 -17.21
CA LEU A 179 -11.75 -22.74 -18.39
C LEU A 179 -12.98 -23.28 -19.13
N LEU A 180 -14.07 -23.52 -18.40
CA LEU A 180 -15.31 -24.05 -18.97
C LEU A 180 -16.19 -22.95 -19.56
N THR A 181 -16.06 -21.70 -19.09
CA THR A 181 -16.99 -20.60 -19.42
C THR A 181 -16.38 -19.51 -20.29
N ASP A 182 -15.07 -19.33 -20.27
CA ASP A 182 -14.36 -18.30 -21.03
C ASP A 182 -13.44 -18.98 -22.08
N SER A 183 -14.00 -19.20 -23.27
CA SER A 183 -13.31 -19.87 -24.37
C SER A 183 -12.15 -19.07 -24.96
N THR A 184 -12.10 -17.76 -24.70
CA THR A 184 -11.11 -16.85 -25.28
C THR A 184 -9.80 -16.90 -24.50
N ASN A 185 -9.87 -17.13 -23.18
CA ASN A 185 -8.71 -17.04 -22.28
C ASN A 185 -8.29 -18.40 -21.69
N GLN A 186 -8.67 -19.52 -22.30
CA GLN A 186 -8.38 -20.85 -21.73
C GLN A 186 -6.89 -21.13 -21.53
N GLU A 187 -6.03 -20.71 -22.46
CA GLU A 187 -4.58 -20.92 -22.36
C GLU A 187 -3.97 -20.14 -21.19
N TYR A 188 -4.49 -18.93 -20.95
CA TYR A 188 -4.11 -18.09 -19.84
C TYR A 188 -4.43 -18.77 -18.49
N TYR A 189 -5.69 -19.19 -18.27
CA TYR A 189 -6.05 -19.87 -17.01
C TYR A 189 -5.30 -21.20 -16.82
N LYS A 190 -4.99 -21.94 -17.90
CA LYS A 190 -4.15 -23.15 -17.82
C LYS A 190 -2.75 -22.85 -17.28
N ASN A 191 -2.13 -21.77 -17.74
CA ASN A 191 -0.81 -21.37 -17.28
C ASN A 191 -0.84 -20.96 -15.80
N LEU A 192 -1.86 -20.23 -15.37
CA LEU A 192 -2.04 -19.85 -13.96
C LEU A 192 -2.19 -21.05 -13.03
N ILE A 193 -3.03 -22.03 -13.40
CA ILE A 193 -3.20 -23.27 -12.63
C ILE A 193 -1.87 -24.03 -12.52
N LYS A 194 -1.04 -23.99 -13.56
CA LYS A 194 0.27 -24.65 -13.59
C LYS A 194 1.30 -23.96 -12.71
N GLU A 195 1.35 -22.62 -12.69
CA GLU A 195 2.28 -21.86 -11.86
C GLU A 195 1.99 -22.00 -10.37
N ILE A 196 0.71 -22.14 -10.02
CA ILE A 196 0.30 -22.27 -8.62
C ILE A 196 0.50 -23.67 -8.09
N LYS A 197 0.35 -24.73 -8.88
CA LYS A 197 0.45 -26.13 -8.42
C LYS A 197 1.83 -26.48 -7.89
#